data_AF-A0A7C5SF73-F1
#
_entry.id   AF-A0A7C5SF73-F1
#
_cell.length_a   1.000
_cell.length_b   1.000
_cell.length_c   1.000
_cell.angle_alpha   90.00
_cell.angle_beta   90.00
_cell.angle_gamma   90.00
#
_symmetry.space_group_name_H-M   'P 1'
#
loop_
_entity.id
_entity.type
_entity.pdbx_description
1 polymer ?
#
loop_
_entity_poly.entity_id
_entity_poly.type
_entity_poly.pdbx_seq_one_letter_code
_entity_poly.pdbx_strand_id
1 'polypeptide(L)'
;PVFFGVVFSLSSAVGPIIGQNFGAKQMRRVRQTYLTGLGFAAVYTLIMAAVLFIFRDHVPGWFSTSGEAAALIVYFCTFLSWSWIFTSGQFVSQAAFNNLGKERWSTLFNWARAIFGTMIPVEIAARYMGAKGVFAGSAAGSALIGLLAVLAAWSLIHRLARQEAA
;
A
#
# COMPACT_ATOMS: atom_id res chain seq x y z
N PRO A 1 -7.32 9.83 -1.25
CA PRO A 1 -8.22 8.73 -1.68
C PRO A 1 -8.46 8.69 -3.19
N VAL A 2 -8.87 9.80 -3.81
CA VAL A 2 -9.27 9.83 -5.24
C VAL A 2 -8.13 9.42 -6.19
N PHE A 3 -6.96 10.02 -6.09
CA PHE A 3 -5.80 9.70 -6.95
C PHE A 3 -5.31 8.26 -6.82
N PHE A 4 -5.55 7.62 -5.69
CA PHE A 4 -5.09 6.25 -5.43
C PHE A 4 -6.24 5.22 -5.45
N GLY A 5 -7.42 5.61 -5.92
CA GLY A 5 -8.62 4.75 -5.98
C GLY A 5 -8.38 3.44 -6.74
N VAL A 6 -7.60 3.50 -7.82
CA VAL A 6 -7.25 2.35 -8.66
C VAL A 6 -6.54 1.24 -7.86
N VAL A 7 -5.79 1.57 -6.82
CA VAL A 7 -5.13 0.57 -5.95
C VAL A 7 -6.15 -0.33 -5.25
N PHE A 8 -7.28 0.24 -4.83
CA PHE A 8 -8.37 -0.51 -4.20
C PHE A 8 -9.06 -1.42 -5.23
N SER A 9 -9.35 -0.89 -6.42
CA SER A 9 -9.94 -1.66 -7.53
C SER A 9 -9.03 -2.80 -7.99
N LEU A 10 -7.73 -2.55 -8.13
CA LEU A 10 -6.75 -3.56 -8.50
C LEU A 10 -6.76 -4.74 -7.54
N SER A 11 -6.81 -4.47 -6.23
CA SER A 11 -6.83 -5.52 -5.22
C SER A 11 -8.08 -6.39 -5.30
N SER A 12 -9.23 -5.80 -5.66
CA SER A 12 -10.47 -6.55 -5.91
C SER A 12 -10.41 -7.42 -7.16
N ALA A 13 -9.63 -7.02 -8.18
CA ALA A 13 -9.46 -7.79 -9.42
C ALA A 13 -8.41 -8.90 -9.29
N VAL A 14 -7.27 -8.61 -8.63
CA VAL A 14 -6.16 -9.55 -8.45
C VAL A 14 -6.55 -10.73 -7.56
N GLY A 15 -7.38 -10.50 -6.53
CA GLY A 15 -7.82 -11.52 -5.59
C GLY A 15 -8.44 -12.76 -6.26
N PRO A 16 -9.57 -12.62 -6.98
CA PRO A 16 -10.22 -13.75 -7.67
C PRO A 16 -9.31 -14.48 -8.64
N ILE A 17 -8.45 -13.77 -9.38
CA ILE A 17 -7.49 -14.39 -10.31
C ILE A 17 -6.46 -15.23 -9.54
N ILE A 18 -5.97 -14.75 -8.40
CA ILE A 18 -5.10 -15.52 -7.51
C ILE A 18 -5.84 -16.77 -7.00
N GLY A 19 -7.06 -16.61 -6.50
CA GLY A 19 -7.86 -17.71 -5.95
C GLY A 19 -8.17 -18.79 -6.99
N GLN A 20 -8.53 -18.40 -8.21
CA GLN A 20 -8.77 -19.32 -9.32
C GLN A 20 -7.52 -20.10 -9.72
N ASN A 21 -6.38 -19.42 -9.88
CA ASN A 21 -5.11 -20.08 -10.20
C ASN A 21 -4.65 -21.01 -9.07
N PHE A 22 -4.89 -20.62 -7.81
CA PHE A 22 -4.58 -21.44 -6.66
C PHE A 22 -5.45 -22.70 -6.60
N GLY A 23 -6.77 -22.57 -6.78
CA GLY A 23 -7.69 -23.71 -6.87
C GLY A 23 -7.38 -24.66 -8.04
N ALA A 24 -6.84 -24.13 -9.14
CA ALA A 24 -6.41 -24.91 -10.30
C ALA A 24 -5.00 -25.54 -10.15
N LYS A 25 -4.34 -25.42 -8.99
CA LYS A 25 -2.99 -25.93 -8.76
C LYS A 25 -1.93 -25.36 -9.72
N GLN A 26 -2.08 -24.08 -10.05
CA GLN A 26 -1.20 -23.36 -10.99
C GLN A 26 -0.38 -22.30 -10.25
N MET A 27 0.47 -22.71 -9.31
CA MET A 27 1.26 -21.76 -8.49
C MET A 27 2.18 -20.84 -9.29
N ARG A 28 2.64 -21.27 -10.47
CA ARG A 28 3.38 -20.38 -11.40
C ARG A 28 2.54 -19.16 -11.81
N ARG A 29 1.26 -19.37 -12.10
CA ARG A 29 0.32 -18.29 -12.46
C ARG A 29 -0.07 -17.46 -11.25
N VAL A 30 -0.24 -18.07 -10.07
CA VAL A 30 -0.43 -17.32 -8.81
C VAL A 30 0.71 -16.31 -8.61
N ARG A 31 1.96 -16.76 -8.72
CA ARG A 31 3.14 -15.89 -8.59
C ARG A 31 3.16 -14.80 -9.66
N GLN A 32 2.85 -15.15 -10.91
CA GLN A 32 2.82 -14.19 -12.02
C GLN A 32 1.74 -13.12 -11.80
N THR A 33 0.52 -13.50 -11.42
CA THR A 33 -0.57 -12.58 -11.12
C THR A 33 -0.21 -11.64 -9.98
N TYR A 34 0.36 -12.17 -8.88
CA TYR A 34 0.82 -11.37 -7.76
C TYR A 34 1.89 -10.34 -8.17
N LEU A 35 2.93 -10.77 -8.89
CA LEU A 35 4.00 -9.88 -9.36
C LEU A 35 3.51 -8.83 -10.36
N THR A 36 2.61 -9.22 -11.26
CA THR A 36 2.02 -8.29 -12.25
C THR A 36 1.16 -7.25 -11.53
N GLY A 37 0.34 -7.68 -10.55
CA GLY A 37 -0.44 -6.77 -9.71
C GLY A 37 0.45 -5.81 -8.92
N LEU A 38 1.52 -6.31 -8.31
CA LEU A 38 2.47 -5.48 -7.56
C LEU A 38 3.19 -4.46 -8.46
N GLY A 39 3.63 -4.88 -9.64
CA GLY A 39 4.26 -4.01 -10.64
C GLY A 39 3.31 -2.93 -11.14
N PHE A 40 2.07 -3.29 -11.47
CA PHE A 40 1.05 -2.33 -11.88
C PHE A 40 0.73 -1.33 -10.75
N ALA A 41 0.53 -1.81 -9.52
CA ALA A 41 0.28 -0.96 -8.35
C ALA A 41 1.41 0.05 -8.14
N ALA A 42 2.66 -0.41 -8.24
CA ALA A 42 3.84 0.44 -8.07
C ALA A 42 3.93 1.49 -9.18
N VAL A 43 3.84 1.09 -10.45
CA VAL A 43 3.91 2.02 -11.60
C VAL A 43 2.80 3.06 -11.51
N TYR A 44 1.55 2.64 -11.31
CA TYR A 44 0.42 3.57 -11.17
C TYR A 44 0.64 4.57 -10.03
N THR A 45 1.04 4.06 -8.86
CA THR A 45 1.21 4.89 -7.68
C THR A 45 2.35 5.90 -7.84
N LEU A 46 3.46 5.50 -8.46
CA LEU A 46 4.58 6.40 -8.76
C LEU A 46 4.20 7.47 -9.79
N ILE A 47 3.43 7.12 -10.82
CA ILE A 47 2.93 8.10 -11.79
C ILE A 47 2.02 9.11 -11.08
N MET A 48 1.09 8.64 -10.24
CA MET A 48 0.20 9.54 -9.49
C MET A 48 0.96 10.42 -8.49
N ALA A 49 1.97 9.87 -7.80
CA ALA A 49 2.82 10.65 -6.91
C ALA A 49 3.61 11.71 -7.69
N ALA A 50 4.14 11.38 -8.87
CA ALA A 50 4.83 12.33 -9.74
C ALA A 50 3.89 13.45 -10.24
N VAL A 51 2.67 13.10 -10.66
CA VAL A 51 1.64 14.09 -11.04
C VAL A 51 1.35 15.02 -9.87
N LEU A 52 1.09 14.47 -8.68
CA LEU A 52 0.85 15.29 -7.48
C LEU A 52 2.05 16.17 -7.13
N PHE A 53 3.27 15.66 -7.28
CA PHE A 53 4.49 16.44 -7.05
C PHE A 53 4.62 17.61 -8.02
N ILE A 54 4.33 17.40 -9.31
CA ILE A 54 4.40 18.44 -10.36
C ILE A 54 3.35 19.53 -10.10
N PHE A 55 2.12 19.14 -9.73
CA PHE A 55 1.01 20.08 -9.52
C PHE A 55 0.89 20.59 -8.07
N ARG A 56 1.81 20.24 -7.16
CA ARG A 56 1.70 20.47 -5.72
C ARG A 56 1.31 21.90 -5.33
N ASP A 57 1.83 22.91 -6.05
CA ASP A 57 1.59 24.33 -5.74
C ASP A 57 0.22 24.83 -6.21
N HIS A 58 -0.42 24.09 -7.13
CA HIS A 58 -1.75 24.40 -7.67
C HIS A 58 -2.88 23.66 -6.93
N VAL A 59 -2.57 22.47 -6.38
CA VAL A 59 -3.55 21.61 -5.69
C VAL A 59 -4.32 22.34 -4.57
N PRO A 60 -3.69 23.15 -3.67
CA PRO A 60 -4.44 23.89 -2.65
C PRO A 60 -5.51 24.83 -3.23
N GLY A 61 -5.24 25.44 -4.39
CA GLY A 61 -6.16 26.32 -5.09
C GLY A 61 -7.41 25.60 -5.59
N TRP A 62 -7.30 24.33 -5.99
CA TRP A 62 -8.46 23.51 -6.38
C TRP A 62 -9.42 23.24 -5.23
N PHE A 63 -8.93 23.31 -3.99
CA PHE A 63 -9.72 23.13 -2.78
C PHE A 63 -10.07 24.45 -2.08
N SER A 64 -9.81 25.61 -2.71
CA SER A 64 -9.99 26.94 -2.10
C SER A 64 -9.38 27.03 -0.69
N THR A 65 -8.24 26.37 -0.47
CA THR A 65 -7.63 26.21 0.85
C THR A 65 -6.40 27.10 0.99
N SER A 66 -6.24 27.74 2.16
CA SER A 66 -5.14 28.66 2.46
C SER A 66 -4.48 28.36 3.82
N GLY A 67 -3.38 29.06 4.12
CA GLY A 67 -2.69 28.97 5.40
C GLY A 67 -2.07 27.60 5.67
N GLU A 68 -2.19 27.11 6.90
CA GLU A 68 -1.57 25.86 7.34
C GLU A 68 -2.09 24.64 6.56
N ALA A 69 -3.39 24.59 6.26
CA ALA A 69 -3.98 23.50 5.50
C ALA A 69 -3.41 23.40 4.08
N ALA A 70 -3.16 24.54 3.42
CA ALA A 70 -2.49 24.57 2.12
C ALA A 70 -1.05 24.04 2.20
N ALA A 71 -0.31 24.43 3.25
CA ALA A 71 1.05 23.95 3.48
C ALA A 71 1.09 22.42 3.71
N LEU A 72 0.09 21.86 4.39
CA LEU A 72 -0.03 20.41 4.60
C LEU A 72 -0.37 19.66 3.29
N ILE A 73 -1.22 20.24 2.43
CA ILE A 73 -1.50 19.68 1.09
C ILE A 73 -0.21 19.64 0.26
N VAL A 74 0.54 20.74 0.20
CA VAL A 74 1.82 20.81 -0.50
C VAL A 74 2.79 19.77 0.07
N TYR A 75 2.89 19.66 1.40
CA TYR A 75 3.73 18.67 2.07
C TYR A 75 3.34 17.24 1.70
N PHE A 76 2.03 16.94 1.67
CA PHE A 76 1.52 15.64 1.24
C PHE A 76 1.91 15.32 -0.20
N CYS A 77 1.63 16.24 -1.13
CA CYS A 77 1.93 16.09 -2.55
C CYS A 77 3.43 15.92 -2.81
N THR A 78 4.26 16.59 -2.00
CA THR A 78 5.72 16.60 -2.17
C THR A 78 6.37 15.31 -1.65
N PHE A 79 6.01 14.88 -0.44
CA PHE A 79 6.75 13.84 0.28
C PHE A 79 5.92 12.57 0.50
N LEU A 80 4.68 12.70 0.93
CA LEU A 80 3.89 11.55 1.38
C LEU A 80 3.26 10.76 0.25
N SER A 81 2.93 11.42 -0.86
CA SER A 81 2.35 10.77 -2.03
C SER A 81 3.20 9.58 -2.47
N TRP A 82 4.52 9.66 -2.31
CA TRP A 82 5.48 8.60 -2.65
C TRP A 82 5.39 7.38 -1.73
N SER A 83 5.07 7.55 -0.44
CA SER A 83 4.98 6.41 0.49
C SER A 83 3.80 5.49 0.17
N TRP A 84 2.86 5.95 -0.65
CA TRP A 84 1.73 5.12 -1.09
C TRP A 84 2.15 3.89 -1.88
N ILE A 85 3.37 3.84 -2.44
CA ILE A 85 3.88 2.63 -3.09
C ILE A 85 3.81 1.43 -2.13
N PHE A 86 4.15 1.63 -0.86
CA PHE A 86 4.12 0.58 0.15
C PHE A 86 2.69 0.23 0.57
N THR A 87 1.84 1.23 0.72
CA THR A 87 0.40 1.03 0.97
C THR A 87 -0.24 0.22 -0.16
N SER A 88 0.13 0.51 -1.41
CA SER A 88 -0.36 -0.21 -2.59
C SER A 88 0.11 -1.66 -2.60
N GLY A 89 1.38 -1.90 -2.28
CA GLY A 89 1.92 -3.24 -2.09
C GLY A 89 1.17 -4.01 -0.99
N GLN A 90 0.89 -3.35 0.14
CA GLN A 90 0.13 -3.95 1.23
C GLN A 90 -1.26 -4.42 0.78
N PHE A 91 -1.97 -3.63 -0.02
CA PHE A 91 -3.30 -4.01 -0.51
C PHE A 91 -3.25 -5.22 -1.44
N VAL A 92 -2.28 -5.26 -2.36
CA VAL A 92 -2.07 -6.43 -3.24
C VAL A 92 -1.69 -7.68 -2.41
N SER A 93 -0.83 -7.54 -1.41
CA SER A 93 -0.47 -8.64 -0.50
C SER A 93 -1.65 -9.15 0.32
N GLN A 94 -2.53 -8.25 0.79
CA GLN A 94 -3.77 -8.64 1.47
C GLN A 94 -4.73 -9.40 0.56
N ALA A 95 -4.88 -8.97 -0.70
CA ALA A 95 -5.63 -9.73 -1.69
C ALA A 95 -5.07 -11.15 -1.86
N ALA A 96 -3.74 -11.29 -1.91
CA ALA A 96 -3.10 -12.61 -1.95
C ALA A 96 -3.38 -13.44 -0.69
N PHE A 97 -3.24 -12.87 0.51
CA PHE A 97 -3.53 -13.58 1.77
C PHE A 97 -4.95 -14.12 1.83
N ASN A 98 -5.93 -13.29 1.47
CA ASN A 98 -7.35 -13.65 1.51
C ASN A 98 -7.72 -14.73 0.49
N ASN A 99 -6.97 -14.83 -0.62
CA ASN A 99 -7.26 -15.80 -1.68
C ASN A 99 -6.37 -17.07 -1.63
N LEU A 100 -5.40 -17.11 -0.71
CA LEU A 100 -4.51 -18.26 -0.48
C LEU A 100 -4.76 -18.98 0.85
N GLY A 101 -5.93 -18.78 1.47
CA GLY A 101 -6.29 -19.44 2.72
C GLY A 101 -5.55 -18.90 3.95
N LYS A 102 -5.10 -17.64 3.92
CA LYS A 102 -4.35 -16.96 5.00
C LYS A 102 -5.04 -15.66 5.42
N GLU A 103 -6.37 -15.65 5.52
CA GLU A 103 -7.16 -14.45 5.86
C GLU A 103 -6.72 -13.84 7.20
N ARG A 104 -6.33 -14.69 8.16
CA ARG A 104 -5.76 -14.27 9.46
C ARG A 104 -4.52 -13.38 9.30
N TRP A 105 -3.71 -13.60 8.26
CA TRP A 105 -2.55 -12.74 7.99
C TRP A 105 -3.01 -11.36 7.52
N SER A 106 -4.06 -11.27 6.69
CA SER A 106 -4.64 -9.98 6.30
C SER A 106 -5.15 -9.19 7.52
N THR A 107 -5.85 -9.87 8.44
CA THR A 107 -6.30 -9.26 9.69
C THR A 107 -5.11 -8.78 10.53
N LEU A 108 -4.09 -9.62 10.69
CA LEU A 108 -2.89 -9.26 11.45
C LEU A 108 -2.18 -8.04 10.86
N PHE A 109 -2.00 -7.99 9.53
CA PHE A 109 -1.38 -6.85 8.87
C PHE A 109 -2.22 -5.57 8.96
N ASN A 110 -3.55 -5.66 9.01
CA ASN A 110 -4.41 -4.50 9.26
C ASN A 110 -4.26 -3.95 10.68
N TRP A 111 -4.25 -4.83 11.69
CA TRP A 111 -4.00 -4.43 13.07
C TRP A 111 -2.58 -3.88 13.26
N ALA A 112 -1.58 -4.54 12.67
CA ALA A 112 -0.21 -4.08 12.70
C ALA A 112 -0.07 -2.70 12.04
N ARG A 113 -0.74 -2.45 10.91
CA ARG A 113 -0.79 -1.13 10.29
C ARG A 113 -1.45 -0.09 11.19
N ALA A 114 -2.56 -0.42 11.83
CA ALA A 114 -3.27 0.53 12.69
C ALA A 114 -2.41 0.95 13.89
N ILE A 115 -1.79 -0.01 14.57
CA ILE A 115 -1.05 0.24 15.80
C ILE A 115 0.39 0.66 15.50
N PHE A 116 1.18 -0.25 14.91
CA PHE A 116 2.61 -0.06 14.67
C PHE A 116 2.90 0.75 13.40
N GLY A 117 1.99 0.74 12.43
CA GLY A 117 2.14 1.50 11.18
C GLY A 117 1.54 2.90 11.22
N THR A 118 0.70 3.23 12.20
CA THR A 118 -0.01 4.51 12.24
C THR A 118 0.02 5.10 13.65
N MET A 119 -0.70 4.53 14.61
CA MET A 119 -0.90 5.13 15.93
C MET A 119 0.42 5.49 16.64
N ILE A 120 1.35 4.53 16.77
CA ILE A 120 2.62 4.76 17.49
C ILE A 120 3.54 5.72 16.72
N PRO A 121 3.85 5.52 15.42
CA PRO A 121 4.71 6.44 14.68
C PRO A 121 4.17 7.86 14.59
N VAL A 122 2.84 8.00 14.42
CA VAL A 122 2.17 9.30 14.35
C VAL A 122 2.30 10.04 15.67
N GLU A 123 1.99 9.38 16.80
CA GLU A 123 2.08 10.00 18.13
C GLU A 123 3.51 10.49 18.41
N ILE A 124 4.52 9.67 18.10
CA ILE A 124 5.92 10.03 18.30
C ILE A 124 6.30 11.21 17.39
N ALA A 125 6.04 11.12 16.09
CA ALA A 125 6.45 12.16 15.14
C ALA A 125 5.70 13.48 15.34
N ALA A 126 4.42 13.43 15.73
CA ALA A 126 3.61 14.61 15.99
C ALA A 126 4.15 15.45 17.16
N ARG A 127 4.72 14.81 18.20
CA ARG A 127 5.33 15.51 19.33
C ARG A 127 6.52 16.39 18.94
N TYR A 128 7.24 16.03 17.87
CA TYR A 128 8.43 16.78 17.41
C TYR A 128 8.13 17.75 16.26
N MET A 129 7.16 17.44 15.39
CA MET A 129 6.94 18.17 14.13
C MET A 129 5.49 18.66 13.95
N GLY A 130 4.64 18.54 14.98
CA GLY A 130 3.23 18.93 14.92
C GLY A 130 2.47 18.18 13.81
N ALA A 131 1.64 18.90 13.06
CA ALA A 131 0.83 18.34 11.98
C ALA A 131 1.66 17.67 10.87
N LYS A 132 2.85 18.20 10.54
CA LYS A 132 3.76 17.55 9.57
C LYS A 132 4.27 16.21 10.08
N GLY A 133 4.45 16.09 11.39
CA GLY A 133 4.83 14.84 12.06
C GLY A 133 3.79 13.74 11.91
N VAL A 134 2.50 14.06 11.99
CA VAL A 134 1.41 13.10 11.76
C VAL A 134 1.53 12.47 10.36
N PHE A 135 1.79 13.30 9.37
CA PHE A 135 1.98 12.89 7.99
C PHE A 135 3.24 12.03 7.81
N ALA A 136 4.38 12.48 8.32
CA ALA A 136 5.65 11.74 8.23
C ALA A 136 5.59 10.38 8.97
N GLY A 137 5.01 10.35 10.18
CA GLY A 137 4.84 9.12 10.96
C GLY A 137 3.95 8.10 10.25
N SER A 138 2.84 8.55 9.67
CA SER A 138 1.94 7.69 8.87
C SER A 138 2.65 7.10 7.66
N ALA A 139 3.48 7.90 6.97
CA ALA A 139 4.25 7.46 5.81
C ALA A 139 5.30 6.42 6.18
N ALA A 140 6.09 6.68 7.23
CA ALA A 140 7.13 5.77 7.71
C ALA A 140 6.54 4.43 8.19
N GLY A 141 5.47 4.48 8.98
CA GLY A 141 4.83 3.26 9.47
C GLY A 141 4.11 2.49 8.36
N SER A 142 3.46 3.16 7.41
CA SER A 142 2.90 2.50 6.22
C SER A 142 3.98 1.87 5.33
N ALA A 143 5.16 2.51 5.24
CA ALA A 143 6.30 1.95 4.52
C ALA A 143 6.79 0.65 5.14
N LEU A 144 6.97 0.65 6.46
CA LEU A 144 7.39 -0.53 7.21
C LEU A 144 6.38 -1.68 7.05
N ILE A 145 5.11 -1.44 7.36
CA ILE A 145 4.09 -2.49 7.35
C ILE A 145 3.79 -2.98 5.93
N GLY A 146 3.78 -2.07 4.96
CA GLY A 146 3.59 -2.44 3.55
C GLY A 146 4.73 -3.30 3.01
N LEU A 147 5.98 -2.96 3.33
CA LEU A 147 7.14 -3.79 2.97
C LEU A 147 7.06 -5.18 3.60
N LEU A 148 6.75 -5.26 4.91
CA LEU A 148 6.59 -6.53 5.61
C LEU A 148 5.48 -7.38 4.99
N ALA A 149 4.36 -6.78 4.57
CA ALA A 149 3.27 -7.49 3.89
C ALA A 149 3.72 -8.07 2.55
N VAL A 150 4.47 -7.29 1.75
CA VAL A 150 5.01 -7.74 0.46
C VAL A 150 5.98 -8.92 0.65
N LEU A 151 6.88 -8.82 1.62
CA LEU A 151 7.84 -9.89 1.94
C LEU A 151 7.13 -11.15 2.46
N ALA A 152 6.10 -11.00 3.30
CA ALA A 152 5.32 -12.11 3.82
C ALA A 152 4.52 -12.82 2.70
N ALA A 153 3.87 -12.07 1.80
CA ALA A 153 3.17 -12.63 0.65
C ALA A 153 4.12 -13.32 -0.33
N TRP A 154 5.28 -12.71 -0.61
CA TRP A 154 6.32 -13.35 -1.41
C TRP A 154 6.77 -14.68 -0.82
N SER A 155 7.06 -14.69 0.48
CA SER A 155 7.49 -15.90 1.20
C SER A 155 6.41 -16.98 1.22
N LEU A 156 5.15 -16.61 1.42
CA LEU A 156 4.00 -17.52 1.38
C LEU A 156 3.87 -18.18 0.01
N ILE A 157 3.87 -17.39 -1.06
CA ILE A 157 3.74 -17.88 -2.44
C ILE A 157 4.89 -18.85 -2.78
N HIS A 158 6.13 -18.55 -2.39
CA HIS A 158 7.27 -19.43 -2.64
C HIS A 158 7.16 -20.74 -1.85
N ARG A 159 6.71 -20.70 -0.59
CA ARG A 159 6.51 -21.91 0.22
C ARG A 159 5.44 -22.82 -0.39
N LEU A 160 4.30 -22.25 -0.79
CA LEU A 160 3.22 -23.01 -1.43
C LEU A 160 3.66 -23.61 -2.77
N ALA A 161 4.40 -22.85 -3.58
CA ALA A 161 4.91 -23.35 -4.86
C ALA A 161 5.90 -24.52 -4.69
N ARG A 162 6.69 -24.54 -3.61
CA ARG A 162 7.59 -25.66 -3.29
C ARG A 162 6.83 -26.90 -2.83
N GLN A 163 5.77 -26.72 -2.05
CA GLN A 163 4.94 -27.83 -1.55
C GLN A 163 4.17 -28.53 -2.66
N GLU A 164 3.77 -27.81 -3.71
CA GLU A 164 3.08 -28.38 -4.88
C GLU A 164 4.04 -29.17 -5.81
N ALA A 165 5.34 -28.85 -5.77
CA ALA A 165 6.35 -29.51 -6.57
C ALA A 165 6.95 -30.76 -5.90
N ALA A 166 6.63 -31.02 -4.63
CA ALA A 166 7.08 -32.16 -3.84
C ALA A 166 6.00 -33.24 -3.79
#